data_AF-A0AAE4ML79-F1
#
_entry.id   AF-A0AAE4ML79-F1
#
_cell.length_a   1.000
_cell.length_b   1.000
_cell.length_c   1.000
_cell.angle_alpha   90.00
_cell.angle_beta   90.00
_cell.angle_gamma   90.00
#
_symmetry.space_group_name_H-M   'P 1'
#
loop_
_entity.id
_entity.type
_entity.pdbx_description
1 polymer ?
#
loop_
_entity_poly.entity_id
_entity_poly.type
_entity_poly.pdbx_seq_one_letter_code
_entity_poly.pdbx_strand_id
1 'polypeptide(L)'
;MAFSFSDSKMTVLPFSELPVRYRISSTAWQPKVSDFESGAELAEQLLQKAVVIYNEKASEDFVEFMARSPASNWAQTDLFIEPEKYYRQYVLFLNERGEHCFWINFFCRPVGNWKASRVDVKNGGTCYFSIGLNIDTGKRFDFLVNGKE
;
A
#
# COMPACT_ATOMS: atom_id res chain seq x y z
N MET A 1 0.21 -17.97 9.17
CA MET A 1 1.44 -17.33 9.74
C MET A 1 0.94 -16.30 10.76
N ALA A 2 1.39 -16.31 12.01
CA ALA A 2 0.92 -15.31 12.99
C ALA A 2 1.62 -13.97 12.72
N PHE A 3 0.84 -12.90 12.49
CA PHE A 3 1.38 -11.56 12.27
C PHE A 3 1.85 -10.97 13.61
N SER A 4 3.15 -10.75 13.77
CA SER A 4 3.71 -10.06 14.94
C SER A 4 4.16 -8.64 14.57
N PHE A 5 3.61 -7.63 15.26
CA PHE A 5 3.83 -6.21 14.98
C PHE A 5 4.87 -5.54 15.90
N SER A 6 5.44 -6.24 16.89
CA SER A 6 6.19 -5.59 17.98
C SER A 6 7.59 -5.08 17.60
N ASP A 7 8.22 -5.61 16.55
CA ASP A 7 9.52 -5.14 16.02
C ASP A 7 9.50 -4.93 14.50
N SER A 8 8.30 -4.94 13.91
CA SER A 8 8.16 -5.07 12.47
C SER A 8 8.25 -3.72 11.75
N LYS A 9 8.61 -3.80 10.46
CA LYS A 9 8.43 -2.72 9.49
C LYS A 9 6.94 -2.42 9.22
N MET A 10 6.03 -2.75 10.13
CA MET A 10 4.59 -2.67 9.93
C MET A 10 3.94 -2.04 11.16
N THR A 11 2.87 -1.29 10.94
CA THR A 11 2.03 -0.76 12.02
C THR A 11 0.58 -0.74 11.56
N VAL A 12 -0.34 -0.83 12.52
CA VAL A 12 -1.77 -0.62 12.30
C VAL A 12 -2.12 0.76 12.82
N LEU A 13 -2.67 1.60 11.96
CA LEU A 13 -3.11 2.94 12.30
C LEU A 13 -4.63 2.97 12.52
N PRO A 14 -5.13 3.90 13.34
CA PRO A 14 -6.57 4.06 13.55
C PRO A 14 -7.26 4.58 12.29
N PHE A 15 -8.59 4.41 12.21
CA PHE A 15 -9.42 4.89 11.10
C PHE A 15 -9.24 6.40 10.82
N SER A 16 -8.92 7.20 11.85
CA SER A 16 -8.64 8.64 11.71
C SER A 16 -7.46 8.94 10.78
N GLU A 17 -6.58 7.98 10.54
CA GLU A 17 -5.42 8.11 9.65
C GLU A 17 -5.72 7.72 8.20
N LEU A 18 -6.91 7.21 7.88
CA LEU A 18 -7.32 6.87 6.52
C LEU A 18 -7.26 8.12 5.60
N PRO A 19 -7.00 8.03 4.27
CA PRO A 19 -7.15 9.19 3.41
C PRO A 19 -8.57 9.78 3.48
N VAL A 20 -8.66 11.12 3.53
CA VAL A 20 -9.93 11.85 3.74
C VAL A 20 -11.03 11.40 2.77
N ARG A 21 -10.69 11.11 1.50
CA ARG A 21 -11.64 10.64 0.49
C ARG A 21 -12.34 9.32 0.82
N TYR A 22 -11.77 8.51 1.73
CA TYR A 22 -12.37 7.25 2.19
C TYR A 22 -12.91 7.33 3.61
N ARG A 23 -12.78 8.47 4.28
CA ARG A 23 -13.41 8.72 5.60
C ARG A 23 -14.88 9.04 5.39
N ILE A 24 -15.62 8.09 4.83
CA ILE A 24 -17.04 8.27 4.58
C ILE A 24 -17.77 7.95 5.88
N SER A 25 -18.77 8.77 6.21
CA SER A 25 -19.52 8.83 7.46
C SER A 25 -20.20 7.49 7.83
N SER A 26 -19.44 6.48 8.24
CA SER A 26 -19.93 5.35 9.02
C SER A 26 -19.29 5.42 10.41
N THR A 27 -19.64 6.50 11.12
CA THR A 27 -19.19 6.87 12.47
C THR A 27 -19.45 5.83 13.57
N ALA A 28 -19.80 4.59 13.25
CA ALA A 28 -20.13 3.55 14.23
C ALA A 28 -19.15 2.38 14.27
N TRP A 29 -18.42 2.06 13.19
CA TRP A 29 -17.56 0.87 13.19
C TRP A 29 -16.09 1.21 13.43
N GLN A 30 -15.53 0.63 14.48
CA GLN A 30 -14.10 0.69 14.80
C GLN A 30 -13.54 -0.73 14.74
N PRO A 31 -12.54 -1.00 13.88
CA PRO A 31 -11.95 -2.32 13.79
C PRO A 31 -11.30 -2.72 15.11
N LYS A 32 -11.54 -3.95 15.55
CA LYS A 32 -10.79 -4.56 16.65
C LYS A 32 -9.53 -5.22 16.08
N VAL A 33 -8.55 -5.45 16.96
CA VAL A 33 -7.32 -6.17 16.59
C VAL A 33 -7.62 -7.54 15.97
N SER A 34 -8.65 -8.24 16.47
CA SER A 34 -9.10 -9.52 15.91
C SER A 34 -9.58 -9.43 14.46
N ASP A 35 -10.27 -8.34 14.10
CA ASP A 35 -10.77 -8.15 12.74
C ASP A 35 -9.59 -7.97 11.78
N PHE A 36 -8.56 -7.26 12.24
CA PHE A 36 -7.32 -7.10 11.51
C PHE A 36 -6.62 -8.44 11.27
N GLU A 37 -6.42 -9.25 12.31
CA GLU A 37 -5.75 -10.55 12.19
C GLU A 37 -6.44 -11.48 11.19
N SER A 38 -7.78 -11.50 11.18
CA SER A 38 -8.56 -12.30 10.23
C SER A 38 -8.48 -11.79 8.78
N GLY A 39 -8.37 -10.47 8.58
CA GLY A 39 -8.35 -9.86 7.26
C GLY A 39 -6.96 -9.71 6.65
N ALA A 40 -5.92 -9.66 7.48
CA ALA A 40 -4.55 -9.34 7.06
C ALA A 40 -3.97 -10.38 6.08
N GLU A 41 -4.26 -11.67 6.27
CA GLU A 41 -3.78 -12.71 5.36
C GLU A 41 -4.36 -12.54 3.95
N LEU A 42 -5.67 -12.28 3.84
CA LEU A 42 -6.32 -12.00 2.56
C LEU A 42 -5.79 -10.71 1.94
N ALA A 43 -5.58 -9.67 2.74
CA ALA A 43 -5.00 -8.41 2.27
C ALA A 43 -3.58 -8.62 1.70
N GLU A 44 -2.72 -9.39 2.38
CA GLU A 44 -1.37 -9.70 1.87
C GLU A 44 -1.42 -10.53 0.58
N GLN A 45 -2.34 -11.49 0.46
CA GLN A 45 -2.51 -12.24 -0.79
C GLN A 45 -2.93 -11.34 -1.96
N LEU A 46 -3.84 -10.38 -1.72
CA LEU A 46 -4.26 -9.41 -2.73
C LEU A 46 -3.14 -8.41 -3.06
N LEU A 47 -2.37 -7.99 -2.06
CA LEU A 47 -1.19 -7.15 -2.24
C LEU A 47 -0.17 -7.82 -3.17
N GLN A 48 0.19 -9.07 -2.89
CA GLN A 48 1.16 -9.81 -3.69
C GLN A 48 0.69 -9.93 -5.15
N LYS A 49 -0.58 -10.27 -5.37
CA LYS A 49 -1.16 -10.29 -6.72
C LYS A 49 -1.10 -8.92 -7.41
N ALA A 50 -1.43 -7.85 -6.69
CA ALA A 50 -1.41 -6.50 -7.24
C ALA A 50 0.01 -6.04 -7.62
N VAL A 51 1.01 -6.39 -6.80
CA VAL A 51 2.42 -6.05 -7.02
C VAL A 51 2.99 -6.82 -8.21
N VAL A 52 2.66 -8.10 -8.37
CA VAL A 52 3.07 -8.89 -9.55
C VAL A 52 2.56 -8.22 -10.83
N ILE A 53 1.26 -7.90 -10.89
CA ILE A 53 0.65 -7.22 -12.05
C ILE A 53 1.30 -5.86 -12.32
N TYR A 54 1.61 -5.10 -11.26
CA TYR A 54 2.28 -3.81 -11.40
C TYR A 54 3.69 -3.98 -11.97
N ASN A 55 4.48 -4.90 -11.43
CA ASN A 55 5.86 -5.15 -11.84
C ASN A 55 5.95 -5.71 -13.27
N GLU A 56 5.01 -6.57 -13.67
CA GLU A 56 4.90 -7.06 -15.06
C GLU A 56 4.70 -5.89 -16.02
N LYS A 57 3.73 -5.01 -15.73
CA LYS A 57 3.49 -3.81 -16.55
C LYS A 57 4.68 -2.85 -16.53
N ALA A 58 5.28 -2.61 -15.36
CA ALA A 58 6.45 -1.75 -15.24
C ALA A 58 7.64 -2.28 -16.07
N SER A 59 7.76 -3.60 -16.21
CA SER A 59 8.75 -4.23 -17.08
C SER A 59 8.49 -3.93 -18.55
N GLU A 60 7.24 -4.02 -19.01
CA GLU A 60 6.85 -3.71 -20.39
C GLU A 60 7.11 -2.23 -20.73
N ASP A 61 6.66 -1.33 -19.85
CA ASP A 61 6.84 0.12 -19.98
C ASP A 61 8.34 0.49 -20.00
N PHE A 62 9.18 -0.20 -19.20
CA PHE A 62 10.62 0.00 -19.18
C PHE A 62 11.30 -0.41 -20.49
N VAL A 63 10.93 -1.56 -21.05
CA VAL A 63 11.47 -2.03 -22.34
C VAL A 63 11.12 -1.04 -23.44
N GLU A 64 9.87 -0.55 -23.47
CA GLU A 64 9.44 0.45 -24.44
C GLU A 64 10.18 1.80 -24.26
N PHE A 65 10.37 2.24 -23.02
CA PHE A 65 11.12 3.46 -22.71
C PHE A 65 12.59 3.36 -23.16
N MET A 66 13.28 2.27 -22.83
CA MET A 66 14.68 2.06 -23.22
C MET A 66 14.85 1.95 -24.73
N ALA A 67 13.89 1.36 -25.44
CA ALA A 67 13.87 1.34 -26.90
C ALA A 67 13.77 2.75 -27.50
N ARG A 68 13.02 3.65 -26.86
CA ARG A 68 12.87 5.06 -27.29
C ARG A 68 14.02 5.96 -26.82
N SER A 69 14.68 5.61 -25.71
CA SER A 69 15.73 6.41 -25.06
C SER A 69 16.96 5.57 -24.70
N PRO A 70 17.70 5.02 -25.68
CA PRO A 70 18.78 4.06 -25.44
C PRO A 70 19.99 4.64 -24.69
N ALA A 71 20.11 5.97 -24.60
CA ALA A 71 21.14 6.66 -23.82
C ALA A 71 20.73 6.93 -22.35
N SER A 72 19.54 6.50 -21.93
CA SER A 72 19.07 6.69 -20.55
C SER A 72 19.88 5.85 -19.56
N ASN A 73 20.12 6.40 -18.37
CA ASN A 73 20.80 5.72 -17.25
C ASN A 73 19.81 5.13 -16.22
N TRP A 74 18.52 5.06 -16.56
CA TRP A 74 17.51 4.49 -15.67
C TRP A 74 17.75 3.00 -15.44
N ALA A 75 17.83 2.59 -14.17
CA ALA A 75 17.98 1.20 -13.80
C ALA A 75 16.61 0.54 -13.63
N GLN A 76 16.49 -0.73 -14.05
CA GLN A 76 15.27 -1.51 -13.87
C GLN A 76 14.82 -1.54 -12.40
N THR A 77 15.76 -1.61 -11.45
CA THR A 77 15.50 -1.64 -10.00
C THR A 77 14.73 -0.43 -9.46
N ASP A 78 14.68 0.68 -10.20
CA ASP A 78 13.94 1.87 -9.83
C ASP A 78 12.42 1.76 -10.03
N LEU A 79 11.97 0.73 -10.74
CA LEU A 79 10.58 0.57 -11.18
C LEU A 79 9.84 -0.58 -10.48
N PHE A 80 10.58 -1.54 -9.92
CA PHE A 80 9.98 -2.74 -9.33
C PHE A 80 9.71 -2.54 -7.85
N ILE A 81 8.55 -3.03 -7.42
CA ILE A 81 8.13 -3.01 -6.02
C ILE A 81 8.38 -4.39 -5.42
N GLU A 82 9.16 -4.43 -4.34
CA GLU A 82 9.38 -5.59 -3.48
C GLU A 82 8.86 -5.27 -2.07
N PRO A 83 7.60 -5.63 -1.74
CA PRO A 83 6.91 -5.16 -0.54
C PRO A 83 7.69 -5.40 0.76
N GLU A 84 8.54 -6.42 0.84
CA GLU A 84 9.34 -6.81 2.00
C GLU A 84 10.42 -5.77 2.36
N LYS A 85 10.80 -4.94 1.39
CA LYS A 85 11.77 -3.85 1.61
C LYS A 85 11.16 -2.66 2.34
N TYR A 86 9.84 -2.50 2.27
CA TYR A 86 9.13 -1.31 2.73
C TYR A 86 8.68 -1.39 4.19
N TYR A 87 8.61 -0.22 4.80
CA TYR A 87 7.79 0.04 5.97
C TYR A 87 6.34 0.23 5.55
N ARG A 88 5.41 -0.22 6.37
CA ARG A 88 3.99 -0.35 6.02
C ARG A 88 3.08 0.21 7.12
N GLN A 89 2.07 0.96 6.72
CA GLN A 89 0.98 1.40 7.59
C GLN A 89 -0.33 0.84 7.07
N TYR A 90 -1.01 0.07 7.90
CA TYR A 90 -2.31 -0.51 7.55
C TYR A 90 -3.43 0.24 8.24
N VAL A 91 -4.51 0.50 7.53
CA VAL A 91 -5.77 1.01 8.09
C VAL A 91 -6.89 0.09 7.61
N LEU A 92 -7.57 -0.57 8.54
CA LEU A 92 -8.77 -1.35 8.27
C LEU A 92 -10.00 -0.45 8.40
N PHE A 93 -10.93 -0.56 7.45
CA PHE A 93 -12.17 0.23 7.44
C PHE A 93 -13.30 -0.50 6.72
N LEU A 94 -14.54 -0.04 6.92
CA LEU A 94 -15.68 -0.43 6.10
C LEU A 94 -15.96 0.64 5.05
N ASN A 95 -16.18 0.22 3.80
CA ASN A 95 -16.64 1.14 2.76
C ASN A 95 -18.16 1.44 2.88
N GLU A 96 -18.70 2.24 1.97
CA GLU A 96 -20.12 2.62 1.96
C GLU A 96 -21.09 1.43 1.83
N ARG A 97 -20.62 0.30 1.29
CA ARG A 97 -21.40 -0.94 1.17
C ARG A 97 -21.29 -1.84 2.39
N GLY A 98 -20.54 -1.44 3.41
CA GLY A 98 -20.25 -2.27 4.59
C GLY A 98 -19.26 -3.39 4.31
N GLU A 99 -18.44 -3.27 3.25
CA GLU A 99 -17.42 -4.26 2.92
C GLU A 99 -16.07 -3.92 3.58
N HIS A 100 -15.34 -4.93 4.03
CA HIS A 100 -14.04 -4.80 4.68
C HIS A 100 -12.96 -4.40 3.67
N CYS A 101 -12.28 -3.30 3.98
CA CYS A 101 -11.25 -2.72 3.16
C CYS A 101 -9.97 -2.43 3.97
N PHE A 102 -8.82 -2.66 3.35
CA PHE A 102 -7.53 -2.23 3.84
C PHE A 102 -7.02 -1.09 2.98
N TRP A 103 -6.52 -0.04 3.63
CA TRP A 103 -5.63 0.94 3.01
C TRP A 103 -4.23 0.70 3.55
N ILE A 104 -3.27 0.50 2.65
CA ILE A 104 -1.88 0.22 3.02
C ILE A 104 -0.98 1.27 2.39
N ASN A 105 -0.20 1.98 3.20
CA ASN A 105 0.89 2.84 2.74
C ASN A 105 2.21 2.14 2.86
N PHE A 106 3.10 2.39 1.91
CA PHE A 106 4.44 1.84 1.84
C PHE A 106 5.48 2.95 1.72
N PHE A 107 6.58 2.81 2.45
CA PHE A 107 7.71 3.72 2.35
C PHE A 107 9.06 3.07 2.64
N CYS A 108 10.12 3.50 1.94
CA CYS A 108 11.44 2.86 2.03
C CYS A 108 12.14 3.02 3.39
N ARG A 109 11.84 4.08 4.14
CA ARG A 109 12.52 4.42 5.40
C ARG A 109 11.56 5.07 6.39
N PRO A 110 11.72 4.88 7.71
CA PRO A 110 10.83 5.46 8.69
C PRO A 110 10.92 6.99 8.64
N VAL A 111 9.77 7.66 8.72
CA VAL A 111 9.68 9.13 8.68
C VAL A 111 8.83 9.61 9.84
N GLY A 112 9.36 10.53 10.67
CA GLY A 112 8.64 11.08 11.81
C GLY A 112 8.06 9.99 12.72
N ASN A 113 6.85 10.24 13.24
CA ASN A 113 6.12 9.28 14.08
C ASN A 113 5.25 8.33 13.25
N TRP A 114 5.84 7.67 12.25
CA TRP A 114 5.13 6.80 11.30
C TRP A 114 4.34 5.67 11.97
N LYS A 115 4.68 5.26 13.20
CA LYS A 115 3.90 4.24 13.92
C LYS A 115 2.56 4.77 14.44
N ALA A 116 2.40 6.08 14.56
CA ALA A 116 1.21 6.72 15.14
C ALA A 116 0.44 7.62 14.15
N SER A 117 1.07 8.07 13.07
CA SER A 117 0.43 8.97 12.10
C SER A 117 0.80 8.61 10.67
N ARG A 118 -0.15 8.79 9.75
CA ARG A 118 0.01 8.47 8.34
C ARG A 118 1.17 9.24 7.73
N VAL A 119 2.02 8.53 6.99
CA VAL A 119 3.06 9.14 6.18
C VAL A 119 2.43 9.62 4.86
N ASP A 120 2.38 10.94 4.68
CA ASP A 120 1.96 11.59 3.45
C ASP A 120 3.17 12.23 2.77
N VAL A 121 3.46 11.83 1.53
CA VAL A 121 4.60 12.32 0.75
C VAL A 121 4.12 12.77 -0.62
N LYS A 122 4.54 13.95 -1.06
CA LYS A 122 4.16 14.51 -2.38
C LYS A 122 4.96 13.89 -3.52
N ASN A 123 6.28 13.74 -3.34
CA ASN A 123 7.23 13.25 -4.35
C ASN A 123 8.11 12.17 -3.72
N GLY A 124 8.36 11.07 -4.43
CA GLY A 124 9.05 9.94 -3.80
C GLY A 124 9.26 8.70 -4.65
N GLY A 125 8.80 8.71 -5.90
CA GLY A 125 8.91 7.56 -6.80
C GLY A 125 8.30 6.29 -6.22
N THR A 126 8.89 5.16 -6.62
CA THR A 126 8.60 3.83 -6.08
C THR A 126 8.89 3.68 -4.59
N CYS A 127 9.59 4.64 -3.96
CA CYS A 127 9.82 4.61 -2.52
C CYS A 127 8.61 5.03 -1.68
N TYR A 128 7.55 5.53 -2.30
CA TYR A 128 6.30 5.89 -1.64
C TYR A 128 5.12 5.50 -2.51
N PHE A 129 4.32 4.57 -2.02
CA PHE A 129 3.09 4.17 -2.71
C PHE A 129 2.02 3.75 -1.72
N SER A 130 0.78 3.73 -2.20
CA SER A 130 -0.38 3.28 -1.43
C SER A 130 -1.26 2.38 -2.25
N ILE A 131 -1.95 1.46 -1.58
CA ILE A 131 -2.94 0.59 -2.20
C ILE A 131 -4.20 0.45 -1.32
N GLY A 132 -5.35 0.49 -1.97
CA GLY A 132 -6.63 0.06 -1.39
C GLY A 132 -6.96 -1.37 -1.79
N LEU A 133 -7.43 -2.17 -0.84
CA LEU A 133 -7.81 -3.57 -1.04
C LEU A 133 -9.15 -3.82 -0.39
N ASN A 134 -10.07 -4.45 -1.11
CA ASN A 134 -11.35 -4.89 -0.60
C ASN A 134 -11.30 -6.41 -0.49
N ILE A 135 -11.28 -6.92 0.75
CA ILE A 135 -11.07 -8.35 1.01
C ILE A 135 -12.34 -9.17 0.78
N ASP A 136 -13.52 -8.57 0.93
CA ASP A 136 -14.80 -9.25 0.70
C ASP A 136 -15.05 -9.54 -0.78
N THR A 137 -14.63 -8.62 -1.65
CA THR A 137 -14.75 -8.76 -3.12
C THR A 137 -13.50 -9.31 -3.79
N GLY A 138 -12.37 -9.39 -3.07
CA GLY A 138 -11.08 -9.81 -3.61
C GLY A 138 -10.48 -8.82 -4.62
N LYS A 139 -10.85 -7.54 -4.56
CA LYS A 139 -10.45 -6.53 -5.55
C LYS A 139 -9.53 -5.47 -4.93
N ARG A 140 -8.54 -5.02 -5.70
CA ARG A 140 -7.82 -3.78 -5.40
C ARG A 140 -8.59 -2.55 -5.89
N PHE A 141 -8.44 -1.43 -5.22
CA PHE A 141 -8.84 -0.11 -5.67
C PHE A 141 -7.68 0.85 -5.39
N ASP A 142 -7.39 1.76 -6.32
CA ASP A 142 -6.30 2.75 -6.19
C ASP A 142 -4.93 2.15 -5.86
N PHE A 143 -4.08 1.95 -6.88
CA PHE A 143 -2.65 1.67 -6.69
C PHE A 143 -1.91 2.95 -7.07
N LEU A 144 -1.52 3.73 -6.07
CA LEU A 144 -0.93 5.05 -6.24
C LEU A 144 0.56 4.98 -5.97
N VAL A 145 1.38 5.05 -7.02
CA VAL A 145 2.83 5.21 -6.90
C VAL A 145 3.17 6.67 -7.11
N ASN A 146 3.91 7.28 -6.19
CA ASN A 146 4.28 8.68 -6.31
C ASN A 146 5.22 8.90 -7.51
N GLY A 147 5.15 10.08 -8.12
CA GLY A 147 6.09 10.50 -9.15
C GLY A 147 7.51 10.64 -8.61
N LYS A 148 8.51 10.43 -9.49
CA LYS A 148 9.87 10.94 -9.29
C LYS A 148 9.90 12.39 -9.83
N GLU A 149 10.45 13.31 -9.05
CA GLU A 149 10.87 14.64 -9.56
C GLU A 149 12.29 14.55 -10.13
#